data_AF-A0AAW0D2H3-F1
#
_entry.id   AF-A0AAW0D2H3-F1
#
_cell.length_a   1.000
_cell.length_b   1.000
_cell.length_c   1.000
_cell.angle_alpha   90.00
_cell.angle_beta   90.00
_cell.angle_gamma   90.00
#
_symmetry.space_group_name_H-M   'P 1'
#
loop_
_entity.id
_entity.type
_entity.pdbx_description
1 polymer ?
#
loop_
_entity_poly.entity_id
_entity_poly.type
_entity_poly.pdbx_seq_one_letter_code
_entity_poly.pdbx_strand_id
1 'polypeptide(L)'
;MSTSSTIPAGLAELLTVTRIVVYPLTTLSLMYFVYGFYLLLFGTCMYMFHRKTKTDDQLPNSKLYLTLTVILFLLATTFVGDYTGLLVNQTIIHFTAVRTGDYGPLIEYMEDNERKTIFYAIEIIVPVLINITADCMLVHRCYTIWSSRKRVGFPLIFLSTGTNLLGLVGSVMSIVGLSDSADDADYALYLKGTTLYNAYAIASTAVNSILTILTAGRIWWIHRQARQTYGRNVFISDRLLQSIIRIILESGFLYPAVTIATLVIASTIPDQTPVDLSPLSELAAGLAPTLILEEMLTDMRFTSHPAETVTASRSQGQTHSFLNLELGTREVEQGSSGSREKNTV
;
A
#
# COMPACT_ATOMS: atom_id res chain seq x y z
N MET A 1 33.46 -30.16 38.12
CA MET A 1 32.07 -30.44 38.55
C MET A 1 31.17 -29.52 37.78
N SER A 2 30.64 -30.01 36.66
CA SER A 2 29.67 -29.32 35.83
C SER A 2 28.30 -29.43 36.51
N THR A 3 27.87 -28.35 37.16
CA THR A 3 26.49 -28.21 37.62
C THR A 3 25.61 -28.18 36.37
N SER A 4 25.00 -29.31 36.05
CA SER A 4 23.84 -29.36 35.16
C SER A 4 22.74 -28.55 35.84
N SER A 5 22.65 -27.26 35.52
CA SER A 5 21.51 -26.43 35.91
C SER A 5 20.30 -26.97 35.16
N THR A 6 19.53 -27.82 35.84
CA THR A 6 18.29 -28.37 35.30
C THR A 6 17.37 -27.20 34.97
N ILE A 7 17.08 -26.98 33.67
CA ILE A 7 16.18 -25.93 33.22
C ILE A 7 14.83 -26.15 33.94
N PRO A 8 14.27 -25.14 34.63
CA PRO A 8 12.96 -25.26 35.24
C PRO A 8 11.93 -25.71 34.20
N ALA A 9 11.08 -26.69 34.53
CA ALA A 9 10.17 -27.31 33.56
C ALA A 9 9.27 -26.29 32.83
N GLY A 10 8.87 -25.20 33.49
CA GLY A 10 8.10 -24.11 32.87
C GLY A 10 8.88 -23.21 31.90
N LEU A 11 10.22 -23.21 31.97
CA LEU A 11 11.08 -22.44 31.05
C LEU A 11 11.60 -23.29 29.89
N ALA A 12 11.52 -24.61 29.98
CA ALA A 12 12.07 -25.52 28.97
C ALA A 12 11.43 -25.32 27.58
N GLU A 13 10.13 -25.02 27.53
CA GLU A 13 9.39 -24.75 26.29
C GLU A 13 9.78 -23.40 25.67
N LEU A 14 10.06 -22.41 26.51
CA LEU A 14 10.45 -21.06 26.09
C LEU A 14 11.91 -20.99 25.60
N LEU A 15 12.74 -21.96 25.96
CA LEU A 15 14.19 -21.96 25.72
C LEU A 15 14.64 -22.93 24.62
N THR A 16 13.73 -23.33 23.73
CA THR A 16 14.05 -24.21 22.60
C THR A 16 14.86 -23.49 21.52
N VAL A 17 15.69 -24.23 20.78
CA VAL A 17 16.47 -23.68 19.64
C VAL A 17 15.57 -23.05 18.59
N THR A 18 14.40 -23.65 18.35
CA THR A 18 13.39 -23.11 17.43
C THR A 18 12.94 -21.72 17.87
N ARG A 19 12.71 -21.48 19.16
CA ARG A 19 12.20 -20.21 19.67
C ARG A 19 13.30 -19.14 19.82
N ILE A 20 14.49 -19.54 20.25
CA ILE A 20 15.61 -18.61 20.50
C ILE A 20 16.31 -18.20 19.19
N VAL A 21 16.40 -19.11 18.22
CA VAL A 21 17.24 -18.89 17.03
C VAL A 21 16.42 -18.88 15.76
N VAL A 22 15.63 -19.93 15.49
CA VAL A 22 14.94 -20.07 14.21
C VAL A 22 13.86 -18.99 14.05
N TYR A 23 12.97 -18.85 15.03
CA TYR A 23 11.86 -17.92 15.03
C TYR A 23 12.26 -16.46 14.78
N PRO A 24 13.21 -15.86 15.54
CA PRO A 24 13.59 -14.47 15.28
C PRO A 24 14.33 -14.30 13.96
N LEU A 25 15.18 -15.25 13.57
CA LEU A 25 15.94 -15.15 12.31
C LEU A 25 15.03 -15.23 11.09
N THR A 26 14.12 -16.21 11.02
CA THR A 26 13.20 -16.39 9.89
C THR A 26 12.24 -15.21 9.79
N THR A 27 11.67 -14.79 10.92
CA THR A 27 10.70 -13.68 10.99
C THR A 27 11.33 -12.36 10.58
N LEU A 28 12.48 -11.98 11.14
CA LEU A 28 13.17 -10.74 10.76
C LEU A 28 13.64 -10.78 9.32
N SER A 29 14.19 -11.92 8.85
CA SER A 29 14.64 -12.04 7.46
C SER A 29 13.50 -11.80 6.48
N LEU A 30 12.35 -12.42 6.74
CA LEU A 30 11.17 -12.29 5.88
C LEU A 30 10.58 -10.88 5.96
N MET A 31 10.48 -10.30 7.16
CA MET A 31 10.01 -8.93 7.37
C MET A 31 10.91 -7.92 6.64
N TYR A 32 12.23 -8.00 6.80
CA TYR A 32 13.16 -7.08 6.13
C TYR A 32 13.19 -7.26 4.62
N PHE A 33 13.01 -8.48 4.12
CA PHE A 33 12.86 -8.72 2.69
C PHE A 33 11.66 -7.96 2.12
N VAL A 34 10.48 -8.10 2.74
CA VAL A 34 9.26 -7.40 2.32
C VAL A 34 9.40 -5.88 2.51
N TYR A 35 9.97 -5.44 3.62
CA TYR A 35 10.24 -4.02 3.87
C TYR A 35 11.22 -3.42 2.83
N GLY A 36 12.19 -4.20 2.35
CA GLY A 36 13.08 -3.83 1.26
C GLY A 36 12.33 -3.50 -0.03
N PHE A 37 11.32 -4.31 -0.41
CA PHE A 37 10.44 -3.96 -1.52
C PHE A 37 9.66 -2.67 -1.23
N TYR A 38 9.17 -2.49 -0.01
CA TYR A 38 8.45 -1.29 0.34
C TYR A 38 9.31 -0.03 0.21
N LEU A 39 10.57 -0.08 0.63
CA LEU A 39 11.55 1.01 0.45
C LEU A 39 11.72 1.39 -1.03
N LEU A 40 11.86 0.39 -1.90
CA LEU A 40 11.99 0.61 -3.35
C LEU A 40 10.73 1.24 -3.93
N LEU A 41 9.55 0.72 -3.58
CA LEU A 41 8.26 1.23 -4.04
C LEU A 41 8.02 2.66 -3.59
N PHE A 42 8.31 2.96 -2.32
CA PHE A 42 8.24 4.31 -1.79
C PHE A 42 9.19 5.25 -2.54
N GLY A 43 10.44 4.83 -2.77
CA GLY A 43 11.42 5.59 -3.55
C GLY A 43 10.94 5.89 -4.97
N THR A 44 10.38 4.90 -5.67
CA THR A 44 9.82 5.07 -7.02
C THR A 44 8.62 6.01 -7.03
N CYS A 45 7.71 5.87 -6.06
CA CYS A 45 6.56 6.79 -5.89
C CYS A 45 7.03 8.23 -5.70
N MET A 46 7.97 8.47 -4.77
CA MET A 46 8.53 9.80 -4.51
C MET A 46 9.22 10.39 -5.74
N TYR A 47 10.02 9.58 -6.45
CA TYR A 47 10.65 9.97 -7.69
C TYR A 47 9.63 10.40 -8.76
N MET A 48 8.54 9.65 -8.89
CA MET A 48 7.47 9.97 -9.83
C MET A 48 6.73 11.25 -9.47
N PHE A 49 6.37 11.44 -8.20
CA PHE A 49 5.71 12.66 -7.71
C PHE A 49 6.59 13.91 -7.90
N HIS A 50 7.88 13.83 -7.55
CA HIS A 50 8.82 14.95 -7.71
C HIS A 50 9.02 15.35 -9.17
N ARG A 51 9.03 14.37 -10.09
CA ARG A 51 9.12 14.66 -11.53
C ARG A 51 7.81 15.20 -12.12
N LYS A 52 6.65 14.70 -11.70
CA LYS A 52 5.34 15.16 -12.20
C LYS A 52 4.96 16.57 -11.74
N THR A 53 5.42 17.00 -10.56
CA THR A 53 5.17 18.36 -10.03
C THR A 53 5.72 19.46 -10.98
N LYS A 54 6.59 19.11 -11.94
CA LYS A 54 7.14 20.03 -12.95
C LYS A 54 6.33 20.09 -14.25
N THR A 55 5.32 19.26 -14.44
CA THR A 55 4.61 19.10 -15.72
C THR A 55 3.09 19.00 -15.47
N ASP A 56 2.50 20.14 -15.14
CA ASP A 56 1.05 20.48 -15.16
C ASP A 56 0.04 19.64 -14.33
N ASP A 57 -0.95 20.35 -13.78
CA ASP A 57 -1.87 19.97 -12.69
C ASP A 57 -2.99 18.97 -13.11
N GLN A 58 -2.65 17.73 -13.50
CA GLN A 58 -3.66 16.77 -13.99
C GLN A 58 -4.24 15.76 -12.96
N LEU A 59 -3.68 15.62 -11.75
CA LEU A 59 -4.37 14.88 -10.67
C LEU A 59 -5.02 15.85 -9.68
N PRO A 60 -6.36 16.02 -9.67
CA PRO A 60 -7.02 16.50 -8.48
C PRO A 60 -6.64 15.57 -7.31
N ASN A 61 -6.11 16.15 -6.24
CA ASN A 61 -5.72 15.49 -4.97
C ASN A 61 -4.35 14.77 -4.98
N SER A 62 -3.43 15.08 -5.89
CA SER A 62 -2.05 14.54 -5.87
C SER A 62 -1.33 14.74 -4.52
N LYS A 63 -1.53 15.90 -3.89
CA LYS A 63 -0.97 16.23 -2.56
C LYS A 63 -1.49 15.30 -1.46
N LEU A 64 -2.79 14.95 -1.49
CA LEU A 64 -3.40 14.04 -0.52
C LEU A 64 -2.78 12.65 -0.61
N TYR A 65 -2.66 12.09 -1.83
CA TYR A 65 -2.05 10.78 -2.01
C TYR A 65 -0.58 10.77 -1.60
N LEU A 66 0.19 11.82 -1.93
CA LEU A 66 1.57 11.97 -1.49
C LEU A 66 1.66 11.99 0.05
N THR A 67 0.84 12.80 0.73
CA THR A 67 0.83 12.88 2.19
C THR A 67 0.48 11.53 2.82
N LEU A 68 -0.55 10.85 2.33
CA LEU A 68 -0.94 9.54 2.85
C LEU A 68 0.16 8.48 2.60
N THR A 69 0.86 8.51 1.47
CA THR A 69 1.97 7.60 1.17
C THR A 69 3.16 7.83 2.11
N VAL A 70 3.47 9.09 2.41
CA VAL A 70 4.52 9.44 3.39
C VAL A 70 4.12 8.96 4.79
N ILE A 71 2.86 9.18 5.20
CA ILE A 71 2.36 8.71 6.51
C ILE A 71 2.44 7.19 6.60
N LEU A 72 1.97 6.45 5.59
CA LEU A 72 2.05 4.99 5.55
C LEU A 72 3.50 4.50 5.68
N PHE A 73 4.42 5.12 4.94
CA PHE A 73 5.82 4.75 4.99
C PHE A 73 6.42 4.98 6.39
N LEU A 74 6.18 6.15 6.99
CA LEU A 74 6.66 6.45 8.34
C LEU A 74 6.10 5.46 9.37
N LEU A 75 4.79 5.17 9.33
CA LEU A 75 4.16 4.20 10.23
C LEU A 75 4.75 2.80 10.04
N ALA A 76 4.95 2.34 8.80
CA ALA A 76 5.57 1.06 8.51
C ALA A 76 7.03 1.00 9.00
N THR A 77 7.81 2.06 8.84
CA THR A 77 9.17 2.16 9.37
C THR A 77 9.18 2.11 10.90
N THR A 78 8.26 2.81 11.57
CA THR A 78 8.12 2.76 13.03
C THR A 78 7.80 1.34 13.49
N PHE A 79 6.83 0.69 12.85
CA PHE A 79 6.45 -0.69 13.15
C PHE A 79 7.63 -1.67 13.00
N VAL A 80 8.35 -1.61 11.87
CA VAL A 80 9.52 -2.47 11.62
C VAL A 80 10.63 -2.25 12.66
N GLY A 81 10.90 -1.00 13.02
CA GLY A 81 11.89 -0.66 14.03
C GLY A 81 11.52 -1.19 15.42
N ASP A 82 10.28 -0.97 15.84
CA ASP A 82 9.74 -1.42 17.11
C ASP A 82 9.73 -2.95 17.23
N TYR A 83 9.18 -3.63 16.22
CA TYR A 83 9.12 -5.09 16.15
C TYR A 83 10.52 -5.73 16.19
N THR A 84 11.49 -5.12 15.49
CA THR A 84 12.89 -5.54 15.57
C THR A 84 13.44 -5.39 16.98
N GLY A 85 13.22 -4.23 17.60
CA GLY A 85 13.70 -3.93 18.95
C GLY A 85 13.17 -4.92 19.98
N LEU A 86 11.86 -5.18 19.94
CA LEU A 86 11.19 -6.17 20.78
C LEU A 86 11.83 -7.56 20.60
N LEU A 87 11.87 -8.05 19.36
CA LEU A 87 12.28 -9.43 19.08
C LEU A 87 13.76 -9.67 19.35
N VAL A 88 14.63 -8.70 19.03
CA VAL A 88 16.07 -8.77 19.35
C VAL A 88 16.28 -8.74 20.86
N ASN A 89 15.60 -7.85 21.59
CA ASN A 89 15.70 -7.78 23.04
C ASN A 89 15.26 -9.09 23.71
N GLN A 90 14.11 -9.64 23.29
CA GLN A 90 13.64 -10.95 23.74
C GLN A 90 14.67 -12.04 23.47
N THR A 91 15.21 -12.09 22.25
CA THR A 91 16.21 -13.09 21.85
C THR A 91 17.47 -13.01 22.70
N ILE A 92 17.99 -11.80 22.97
CA ILE A 92 19.18 -11.59 23.80
C ILE A 92 18.94 -12.09 25.23
N ILE A 93 17.79 -11.78 25.83
CA ILE A 93 17.44 -12.20 27.19
C ILE A 93 17.34 -13.73 27.26
N HIS A 94 16.60 -14.35 26.34
CA HIS A 94 16.47 -15.80 26.28
C HIS A 94 17.82 -16.51 26.04
N PHE A 95 18.62 -16.03 25.10
CA PHE A 95 19.94 -16.59 24.80
C PHE A 95 20.90 -16.45 25.99
N THR A 96 20.88 -15.30 26.67
CA THR A 96 21.72 -15.05 27.85
C THR A 96 21.33 -15.98 28.99
N ALA A 97 20.03 -16.20 29.22
CA ALA A 97 19.55 -17.13 30.23
C ALA A 97 20.02 -18.57 29.98
N VAL A 98 19.93 -19.06 28.73
CA VAL A 98 20.45 -20.40 28.37
C VAL A 98 21.96 -20.48 28.52
N ARG A 99 22.69 -19.44 28.08
CA ARG A 99 24.15 -19.44 28.06
C ARG A 99 24.77 -19.37 29.45
N THR A 100 24.20 -18.55 30.33
CA THR A 100 24.75 -18.26 31.66
C THR A 100 24.16 -19.15 32.75
N GLY A 101 22.99 -19.75 32.51
CA GLY A 101 22.22 -20.46 33.53
C GLY A 101 21.60 -19.52 34.57
N ASP A 102 21.73 -18.21 34.39
CA ASP A 102 21.09 -17.19 35.22
C ASP A 102 19.75 -16.78 34.60
N TYR A 103 18.66 -17.14 35.28
CA TYR A 103 17.29 -16.84 34.86
C TYR A 103 16.76 -15.53 35.47
N GLY A 104 17.53 -14.85 36.33
CA GLY A 104 17.11 -13.59 36.97
C GLY A 104 16.63 -12.53 35.97
N PRO A 105 17.44 -12.18 34.94
CA PRO A 105 17.02 -11.21 33.92
C PRO A 105 15.82 -11.64 33.08
N LEU A 106 15.60 -12.95 32.93
CA LEU A 106 14.44 -13.49 32.21
C LEU A 106 13.16 -13.36 33.06
N ILE A 107 13.26 -13.64 34.37
CA ILE A 107 12.15 -13.49 35.33
C ILE A 107 11.81 -11.99 35.48
N GLU A 108 12.81 -11.13 35.64
CA GLU A 108 12.61 -9.67 35.70
C GLU A 108 11.97 -9.15 34.41
N TYR A 109 12.42 -9.61 33.23
CA TYR A 109 11.74 -9.30 31.98
C TYR A 109 10.30 -9.82 31.97
N MET A 110 10.03 -11.02 32.51
CA MET A 110 8.68 -11.57 32.61
C MET A 110 7.76 -10.74 33.51
N GLU A 111 8.31 -10.13 34.57
CA GLU A 111 7.58 -9.31 35.55
C GLU A 111 7.51 -7.81 35.18
N ASP A 112 8.41 -7.31 34.32
CA ASP A 112 8.44 -5.91 33.87
C ASP A 112 7.30 -5.58 32.90
N ASN A 113 6.15 -5.20 33.47
CA ASN A 113 4.96 -4.82 32.73
C ASN A 113 5.11 -3.47 32.00
N GLU A 114 5.86 -2.51 32.53
CA GLU A 114 5.92 -1.16 31.97
C GLU A 114 6.58 -1.14 30.59
N ARG A 115 7.79 -1.69 30.48
CA ARG A 115 8.53 -1.69 29.21
C ARG A 115 7.80 -2.51 28.15
N LYS A 116 7.27 -3.67 28.53
CA LYS A 116 6.49 -4.52 27.63
C LYS A 116 5.24 -3.84 27.11
N THR A 117 4.53 -3.14 27.98
CA THR A 117 3.30 -2.42 27.60
C THR A 117 3.59 -1.36 26.55
N ILE A 118 4.74 -0.67 26.62
CA ILE A 118 5.11 0.34 25.61
C ILE A 118 5.34 -0.30 24.24
N PHE A 119 6.18 -1.34 24.13
CA PHE A 119 6.42 -2.03 22.86
C PHE A 119 5.12 -2.63 22.31
N TYR A 120 4.36 -3.31 23.17
CA TYR A 120 3.08 -3.90 22.79
C TYR A 120 2.08 -2.84 22.30
N ALA A 121 2.04 -1.66 22.93
CA ALA A 121 1.17 -0.56 22.50
C ALA A 121 1.52 -0.07 21.09
N ILE A 122 2.81 0.07 20.78
CA ILE A 122 3.27 0.45 19.44
C ILE A 122 2.90 -0.66 18.44
N GLU A 123 3.16 -1.91 18.81
CA GLU A 123 2.88 -3.10 18.00
C GLU A 123 1.41 -3.22 17.59
N ILE A 124 0.46 -2.82 18.43
CA ILE A 124 -0.98 -2.93 18.12
C ILE A 124 -1.64 -1.62 17.65
N ILE A 125 -1.10 -0.45 17.99
CA ILE A 125 -1.68 0.84 17.56
C ILE A 125 -1.20 1.20 16.15
N VAL A 126 0.10 1.03 15.86
CA VAL A 126 0.67 1.44 14.57
C VAL A 126 0.01 0.69 13.40
N PRO A 127 -0.22 -0.64 13.47
CA PRO A 127 -1.02 -1.36 12.48
C PRO A 127 -2.42 -0.80 12.22
N VAL A 128 -3.13 -0.40 13.28
CA VAL A 128 -4.45 0.22 13.16
C VAL A 128 -4.35 1.55 12.41
N LEU A 129 -3.32 2.35 12.68
CA LEU A 129 -3.07 3.59 11.94
C LEU A 129 -2.68 3.35 10.48
N ILE A 130 -1.90 2.30 10.19
CA ILE A 130 -1.58 1.88 8.82
C ILE A 130 -2.87 1.54 8.07
N ASN A 131 -3.73 0.71 8.67
CA ASN A 131 -5.01 0.31 8.09
C ASN A 131 -5.95 1.51 7.88
N ILE A 132 -6.08 2.41 8.86
CA ILE A 132 -6.87 3.64 8.72
C ILE A 132 -6.38 4.45 7.51
N THR A 133 -5.06 4.61 7.37
CA THR A 133 -4.46 5.38 6.28
C THR A 133 -4.67 4.70 4.93
N ALA A 134 -4.54 3.37 4.87
CA ALA A 134 -4.79 2.56 3.67
C ALA A 134 -6.27 2.62 3.25
N ASP A 135 -7.19 2.44 4.19
CA ASP A 135 -8.63 2.58 4.01
C ASP A 135 -8.99 3.97 3.48
N CYS A 136 -8.40 5.04 4.04
CA CYS A 136 -8.61 6.41 3.55
C CYS A 136 -8.26 6.53 2.05
N MET A 137 -7.14 5.95 1.62
CA MET A 137 -6.77 5.93 0.20
C MET A 137 -7.77 5.15 -0.66
N LEU A 138 -8.14 3.95 -0.23
CA LEU A 138 -9.04 3.06 -0.98
C LEU A 138 -10.46 3.62 -1.07
N VAL A 139 -10.98 4.16 0.03
CA VAL A 139 -12.31 4.78 0.11
C VAL A 139 -12.37 6.03 -0.75
N HIS A 140 -11.36 6.92 -0.69
CA HIS A 140 -11.29 8.10 -1.55
C HIS A 140 -11.27 7.70 -3.04
N ARG A 141 -10.50 6.68 -3.39
CA ARG A 141 -10.47 6.13 -4.76
C ARG A 141 -11.82 5.54 -5.17
N CYS A 142 -12.46 4.77 -4.31
CA CYS A 142 -13.78 4.20 -4.59
C CYS A 142 -14.81 5.33 -4.80
N TYR A 143 -14.80 6.34 -3.94
CA TYR A 143 -15.72 7.49 -4.02
C TYR A 143 -15.57 8.28 -5.32
N THR A 144 -14.33 8.53 -5.75
CA THR A 144 -14.04 9.24 -7.01
C THR A 144 -14.48 8.44 -8.24
N ILE A 145 -14.19 7.14 -8.31
CA ILE A 145 -14.59 6.25 -9.43
C ILE A 145 -16.12 6.12 -9.55
N TRP A 146 -16.83 6.14 -8.42
CA TRP A 146 -18.29 6.06 -8.40
C TRP A 146 -18.99 7.40 -8.68
N SER A 147 -18.25 8.43 -9.10
CA SER A 147 -18.77 9.76 -9.44
C SER A 147 -19.59 10.36 -8.29
N SER A 148 -19.11 10.19 -7.05
CA SER A 148 -19.76 10.74 -5.85
C SER A 148 -21.20 10.28 -5.59
N ARG A 149 -21.62 9.12 -6.12
CA ARG A 149 -22.95 8.54 -5.81
C ARG A 149 -23.00 8.07 -4.36
N LYS A 150 -23.65 8.88 -3.51
CA LYS A 150 -23.78 8.66 -2.05
C LYS A 150 -24.26 7.26 -1.65
N ARG A 151 -25.05 6.58 -2.48
CA ARG A 151 -25.62 5.25 -2.20
C ARG A 151 -24.59 4.13 -2.01
N VAL A 152 -23.40 4.22 -2.63
CA VAL A 152 -22.34 3.20 -2.50
C VAL A 152 -21.19 3.68 -1.64
N GLY A 153 -20.86 4.97 -1.69
CA GLY A 153 -19.80 5.54 -0.84
C GLY A 153 -20.13 5.54 0.65
N PHE A 154 -21.37 5.89 1.02
CA PHE A 154 -21.78 5.97 2.43
C PHE A 154 -21.65 4.65 3.21
N PRO A 155 -22.18 3.49 2.73
CA PRO A 155 -22.04 2.24 3.47
C PRO A 155 -20.58 1.79 3.60
N LEU A 156 -19.73 2.07 2.59
CA LEU A 156 -18.30 1.71 2.63
C LEU A 156 -17.53 2.55 3.65
N ILE A 157 -17.79 3.86 3.70
CA ILE A 157 -17.21 4.75 4.71
C ILE A 157 -17.66 4.31 6.11
N PHE A 158 -18.95 4.03 6.28
CA PHE A 158 -19.50 3.58 7.56
C PHE A 158 -18.85 2.27 8.01
N LEU A 159 -18.71 1.31 7.09
CA LEU A 159 -18.13 0.01 7.39
C LEU A 159 -16.64 0.12 7.77
N SER A 160 -15.84 0.86 6.99
CA SER A 160 -14.43 1.11 7.30
C SER A 160 -14.25 1.90 8.60
N THR A 161 -15.06 2.92 8.85
CA THR A 161 -15.00 3.67 10.11
C THR A 161 -15.36 2.78 11.31
N GLY A 162 -16.38 1.93 11.16
CA GLY A 162 -16.78 0.98 12.18
C GLY A 162 -15.70 -0.06 12.50
N THR A 163 -15.03 -0.61 11.48
CA THR A 163 -13.92 -1.54 11.69
C THR A 163 -12.72 -0.87 12.35
N ASN A 164 -12.35 0.34 11.91
CA ASN A 164 -11.23 1.07 12.49
C ASN A 164 -11.49 1.48 13.95
N LEU A 165 -12.72 1.85 14.30
CA LEU A 165 -13.13 2.09 15.69
C LEU A 165 -13.03 0.82 16.54
N LEU A 166 -13.45 -0.33 16.01
CA LEU A 166 -13.33 -1.62 16.69
C LEU A 166 -11.86 -1.95 16.98
N GLY A 167 -10.97 -1.71 16.02
CA GLY A 167 -9.52 -1.89 16.19
C GLY A 167 -8.96 -1.00 17.29
N LEU A 168 -9.27 0.30 17.27
CA LEU A 168 -8.82 1.25 18.30
C LEU A 168 -9.31 0.87 19.71
N VAL A 169 -10.59 0.51 19.85
CA VAL A 169 -11.15 0.10 21.15
C VAL A 169 -10.48 -1.18 21.64
N GLY A 170 -10.30 -2.17 20.75
CA GLY A 170 -9.59 -3.41 21.06
C GLY A 170 -8.17 -3.15 21.54
N SER A 171 -7.40 -2.32 20.81
CA SER A 171 -6.03 -1.96 21.17
C SER A 171 -5.96 -1.26 22.53
N VAL A 172 -6.81 -0.26 22.78
CA VAL A 172 -6.81 0.46 24.07
C VAL A 172 -7.15 -0.48 25.24
N MET A 173 -8.15 -1.34 25.07
CA MET A 173 -8.51 -2.33 26.11
C MET A 173 -7.36 -3.31 26.38
N SER A 174 -6.67 -3.78 25.34
CA SER A 174 -5.51 -4.66 25.50
C SER A 174 -4.35 -3.98 26.22
N ILE A 175 -4.05 -2.72 25.90
CA ILE A 175 -2.95 -1.97 26.52
C ILE A 175 -3.23 -1.72 28.00
N VAL A 176 -4.44 -1.26 28.32
CA VAL A 176 -4.84 -1.01 29.71
C VAL A 176 -4.82 -2.30 30.52
N GLY A 177 -5.40 -3.39 29.99
CA GLY A 177 -5.39 -4.67 30.69
C GLY A 177 -4.00 -5.29 30.87
N LEU A 178 -3.07 -5.02 29.94
CA LEU A 178 -1.68 -5.51 30.06
C LEU A 178 -0.88 -4.72 31.11
N SER A 179 -1.19 -3.43 31.28
CA SER A 179 -0.44 -2.53 32.15
C SER A 179 -0.48 -2.93 33.64
N ASP A 180 -1.55 -3.56 34.11
CA ASP A 180 -1.69 -4.10 35.47
C ASP A 180 -2.27 -5.53 35.46
N SER A 181 -1.67 -6.39 34.65
CA SER A 181 -2.13 -7.78 34.45
C SER A 181 -2.05 -8.70 35.68
N ALA A 182 -1.63 -8.19 36.84
CA ALA A 182 -1.65 -8.91 38.11
C ALA A 182 -3.05 -8.99 38.73
N ASP A 183 -3.98 -8.11 38.34
CA ASP A 183 -5.39 -8.20 38.72
C ASP A 183 -6.21 -9.04 37.72
N ASP A 184 -7.08 -9.90 38.25
CA ASP A 184 -7.92 -10.80 37.44
C ASP A 184 -8.86 -10.00 36.51
N ALA A 185 -9.30 -8.81 36.95
CA ALA A 185 -10.17 -7.95 36.15
C ALA A 185 -9.44 -7.35 34.94
N ASP A 186 -8.19 -6.93 35.12
CA ASP A 186 -7.37 -6.35 34.06
C ASP A 186 -6.87 -7.42 33.07
N TYR A 187 -6.56 -8.62 33.55
CA TYR A 187 -6.31 -9.76 32.67
C TYR A 187 -7.56 -10.11 31.82
N ALA A 188 -8.75 -10.10 32.41
CA ALA A 188 -9.99 -10.30 31.66
C ALA A 188 -10.25 -9.17 30.64
N LEU A 189 -9.85 -7.93 30.97
CA LEU A 189 -9.91 -6.80 30.05
C LEU A 189 -8.95 -6.99 28.87
N TYR A 190 -7.73 -7.46 29.11
CA TYR A 190 -6.75 -7.81 28.08
C TYR A 190 -7.28 -8.89 27.12
N LEU A 191 -7.88 -9.97 27.65
CA LEU A 191 -8.47 -11.02 26.83
C LEU A 191 -9.63 -10.53 25.96
N LYS A 192 -10.44 -9.60 26.49
CA LYS A 192 -11.50 -8.96 25.71
C LYS A 192 -10.94 -8.05 24.63
N GLY A 193 -9.93 -7.24 24.96
CA GLY A 193 -9.25 -6.35 24.01
C GLY A 193 -8.65 -7.12 22.84
N THR A 194 -7.91 -8.20 23.14
CA THR A 194 -7.31 -9.08 22.12
C THR A 194 -8.36 -9.77 21.25
N THR A 195 -9.48 -10.20 21.84
CA THR A 195 -10.62 -10.74 21.07
C THR A 195 -11.21 -9.72 20.11
N LEU A 196 -11.39 -8.47 20.56
CA LEU A 196 -11.88 -7.37 19.71
C LEU A 196 -10.88 -7.01 18.61
N TYR A 197 -9.58 -7.01 18.92
CA TYR A 197 -8.53 -6.78 17.93
C TYR A 197 -8.52 -7.87 16.83
N ASN A 198 -8.65 -9.14 17.21
CA ASN A 198 -8.76 -10.24 16.26
C ASN A 198 -10.01 -10.12 15.38
N ALA A 199 -11.16 -9.75 15.98
CA ALA A 199 -12.38 -9.48 15.23
C ALA A 199 -12.19 -8.31 14.24
N TYR A 200 -11.48 -7.27 14.65
CA TYR A 200 -11.08 -6.16 13.79
C TYR A 200 -10.22 -6.64 12.62
N ALA A 201 -9.19 -7.46 12.84
CA ALA A 201 -8.31 -7.94 11.78
C ALA A 201 -9.10 -8.72 10.70
N ILE A 202 -10.02 -9.59 11.12
CA ILE A 202 -10.92 -10.33 10.21
C ILE A 202 -11.83 -9.37 9.45
N ALA A 203 -12.45 -8.41 10.15
CA ALA A 203 -13.36 -7.45 9.54
C ALA A 203 -12.63 -6.53 8.55
N SER A 204 -11.46 -5.99 8.90
CA SER A 204 -10.61 -5.17 8.02
C SER A 204 -10.24 -5.92 6.75
N THR A 205 -9.82 -7.17 6.88
CA THR A 205 -9.51 -8.06 5.74
C THR A 205 -10.70 -8.22 4.80
N ALA A 206 -11.90 -8.44 5.34
CA ALA A 206 -13.11 -8.57 4.56
C ALA A 206 -13.48 -7.25 3.86
N VAL A 207 -13.41 -6.12 4.57
CA VAL A 207 -13.69 -4.79 4.02
C VAL A 207 -12.73 -4.44 2.89
N ASN A 208 -11.43 -4.66 3.07
CA ASN A 208 -10.40 -4.42 2.07
C ASN A 208 -10.59 -5.31 0.82
N SER A 209 -10.97 -6.58 1.01
CA SER A 209 -11.32 -7.48 -0.09
C SER A 209 -12.53 -6.99 -0.88
N ILE A 210 -13.60 -6.60 -0.18
CA ILE A 210 -14.83 -6.09 -0.80
C ILE A 210 -14.55 -4.79 -1.56
N LEU A 211 -13.80 -3.86 -0.96
CA LEU A 211 -13.40 -2.59 -1.60
C LEU A 211 -12.59 -2.84 -2.88
N THR A 212 -11.66 -3.78 -2.85
CA THR A 212 -10.83 -4.15 -4.01
C THR A 212 -11.70 -4.71 -5.14
N ILE A 213 -12.58 -5.68 -4.83
CA ILE A 213 -13.47 -6.30 -5.83
C ILE A 213 -14.45 -5.27 -6.41
N LEU A 214 -15.06 -4.42 -5.58
CA LEU A 214 -15.98 -3.38 -6.03
C LEU A 214 -15.29 -2.36 -6.94
N THR A 215 -14.05 -1.98 -6.60
CA THR A 215 -13.26 -1.04 -7.40
C THR A 215 -12.91 -1.64 -8.76
N ALA A 216 -12.37 -2.87 -8.78
CA ALA A 216 -12.04 -3.59 -10.01
C ALA A 216 -13.28 -3.85 -10.89
N GLY A 217 -14.37 -4.31 -10.28
CA GLY A 217 -15.64 -4.57 -10.97
C GLY A 217 -16.26 -3.31 -11.57
N ARG A 218 -16.17 -2.17 -10.87
CA ARG A 218 -16.68 -0.90 -11.40
C ARG A 218 -15.85 -0.40 -12.59
N ILE A 219 -14.53 -0.50 -12.53
CA ILE A 219 -13.64 -0.16 -13.64
C ILE A 219 -13.98 -1.02 -14.87
N TRP A 220 -14.15 -2.34 -14.67
CA TRP A 220 -14.56 -3.26 -15.73
C TRP A 220 -15.93 -2.91 -16.34
N TRP A 221 -16.90 -2.54 -15.51
CA TRP A 221 -18.23 -2.14 -15.97
C TRP A 221 -18.20 -0.87 -16.83
N ILE A 222 -17.49 0.17 -16.38
CA ILE A 222 -17.35 1.42 -17.12
C ILE A 222 -16.69 1.16 -18.48
N HIS A 223 -15.65 0.34 -18.50
CA HIS A 223 -14.99 -0.07 -19.73
C HIS A 223 -15.93 -0.82 -20.68
N ARG A 224 -16.72 -1.77 -20.15
CA ARG A 224 -17.72 -2.50 -20.94
C ARG A 224 -18.76 -1.55 -21.56
N GLN A 225 -19.20 -0.55 -20.80
CA GLN A 225 -20.15 0.46 -21.28
C GLN A 225 -19.54 1.32 -22.39
N ALA A 226 -18.30 1.81 -22.21
CA ALA A 226 -17.59 2.57 -23.24
C ALA A 226 -17.40 1.76 -24.54
N ARG A 227 -17.09 0.47 -24.42
CA ARG A 227 -16.96 -0.45 -25.57
C ARG A 227 -18.26 -0.62 -26.34
N GLN A 228 -19.40 -0.65 -25.66
CA GLN A 228 -20.72 -0.76 -26.30
C GLN A 228 -21.10 0.52 -27.06
N THR A 229 -20.65 1.68 -26.60
CA THR A 229 -21.01 2.98 -27.19
C THR A 229 -20.08 3.41 -28.33
N TYR A 230 -18.77 3.15 -28.25
CA TYR A 230 -17.78 3.69 -29.20
C TYR A 230 -17.27 2.70 -30.26
N GLY A 231 -17.71 1.44 -30.22
CA GLY A 231 -17.34 0.44 -31.22
C GLY A 231 -15.85 0.00 -31.19
N ARG A 232 -15.51 -0.94 -32.07
CA ARG A 232 -14.32 -1.82 -32.01
C ARG A 232 -12.96 -1.17 -32.38
N ASN A 233 -12.82 0.16 -32.30
CA ASN A 233 -11.56 0.86 -32.67
C ASN A 233 -10.56 1.05 -31.51
N VAL A 234 -10.77 0.38 -30.38
CA VAL A 234 -10.03 0.60 -29.11
C VAL A 234 -9.26 -0.66 -28.65
N PHE A 235 -8.75 -1.46 -29.58
CA PHE A 235 -8.07 -2.72 -29.23
C PHE A 235 -6.77 -2.56 -28.41
N ILE A 236 -6.08 -1.41 -28.51
CA ILE A 236 -4.87 -1.14 -27.72
C ILE A 236 -5.24 -0.81 -26.25
N SER A 237 -6.34 -0.10 -25.99
CA SER A 237 -6.77 0.18 -24.60
C SER A 237 -7.39 -1.03 -23.91
N ASP A 238 -7.97 -1.98 -24.64
CA ASP A 238 -8.57 -3.20 -24.05
C ASP A 238 -7.53 -4.01 -23.24
N ARG A 239 -6.33 -4.22 -23.81
CA ARG A 239 -5.25 -4.99 -23.15
C ARG A 239 -4.69 -4.26 -21.94
N LEU A 240 -4.50 -2.94 -22.05
CA LEU A 240 -4.00 -2.11 -20.95
C LEU A 240 -4.98 -2.10 -19.79
N LEU A 241 -6.27 -1.96 -20.05
CA LEU A 241 -7.28 -1.90 -19.00
C LEU A 241 -7.53 -3.25 -18.33
N GLN A 242 -7.42 -4.36 -19.09
CA GLN A 242 -7.35 -5.70 -18.50
C GLN A 242 -6.11 -5.90 -17.63
N SER A 243 -4.96 -5.36 -18.05
CA SER A 243 -3.73 -5.38 -17.25
C SER A 243 -3.92 -4.61 -15.94
N ILE A 244 -4.50 -3.41 -16.00
CA ILE A 244 -4.78 -2.57 -14.82
C ILE A 244 -5.71 -3.30 -13.84
N ILE A 245 -6.81 -3.88 -14.32
CA ILE A 245 -7.73 -4.65 -13.46
C ILE A 245 -7.00 -5.83 -12.81
N ARG A 246 -6.19 -6.56 -13.59
CA ARG A 246 -5.42 -7.70 -13.07
C ARG A 246 -4.42 -7.26 -12.00
N ILE A 247 -3.70 -6.16 -12.21
CA ILE A 247 -2.73 -5.63 -11.26
C ILE A 247 -3.41 -5.12 -9.99
N ILE A 248 -4.56 -4.44 -10.09
CA ILE A 248 -5.35 -4.02 -8.93
C ILE A 248 -5.80 -5.22 -8.10
N LEU A 249 -6.22 -6.30 -8.75
CA LEU A 249 -6.60 -7.53 -8.05
C LEU A 249 -5.36 -8.18 -7.43
N GLU A 250 -4.27 -8.30 -8.17
CA GLU A 250 -3.03 -8.94 -7.69
C GLU A 250 -2.44 -8.21 -6.49
N SER A 251 -2.33 -6.87 -6.54
CA SER A 251 -1.85 -6.03 -5.45
C SER A 251 -2.86 -5.87 -4.31
N GLY A 252 -4.16 -5.76 -4.62
CA GLY A 252 -5.22 -5.59 -3.62
C GLY A 252 -5.55 -6.86 -2.82
N PHE A 253 -5.25 -8.04 -3.36
CA PHE A 253 -5.38 -9.31 -2.62
C PHE A 253 -4.15 -9.66 -1.77
N LEU A 254 -3.03 -8.92 -1.88
CA LEU A 254 -1.84 -9.17 -1.06
C LEU A 254 -2.15 -9.09 0.43
N TYR A 255 -2.79 -8.01 0.88
CA TYR A 255 -3.14 -7.83 2.29
C TYR A 255 -4.06 -8.96 2.80
N PRO A 256 -5.24 -9.22 2.21
CA PRO A 256 -6.09 -10.32 2.64
C PRO A 256 -5.43 -11.70 2.63
N ALA A 257 -4.63 -12.01 1.61
CA ALA A 257 -3.98 -13.31 1.50
C ALA A 257 -2.97 -13.54 2.65
N VAL A 258 -2.16 -12.54 2.95
CA VAL A 258 -1.15 -12.62 4.02
C VAL A 258 -1.82 -12.63 5.39
N THR A 259 -2.86 -11.82 5.61
CA THR A 259 -3.60 -11.84 6.89
C THR A 259 -4.29 -13.17 7.12
N ILE A 260 -4.93 -13.77 6.10
CA ILE A 260 -5.52 -15.11 6.20
C ILE A 260 -4.44 -16.15 6.54
N ALA A 261 -3.28 -16.10 5.87
CA ALA A 261 -2.17 -17.01 6.18
C ALA A 261 -1.70 -16.85 7.64
N THR A 262 -1.61 -15.61 8.13
CA THR A 262 -1.26 -15.31 9.53
C THR A 262 -2.28 -15.91 10.50
N LEU A 263 -3.58 -15.73 10.25
CA LEU A 263 -4.65 -16.29 11.08
C LEU A 263 -4.65 -17.82 11.09
N VAL A 264 -4.38 -18.46 9.95
CA VAL A 264 -4.29 -19.92 9.85
C VAL A 264 -3.11 -20.45 10.65
N ILE A 265 -1.94 -19.81 10.55
CA ILE A 265 -0.74 -20.21 11.32
C ILE A 265 -1.00 -20.06 12.81
N ALA A 266 -1.56 -18.92 13.23
CA ALA A 266 -1.91 -18.67 14.64
C ALA A 266 -2.92 -19.69 15.19
N SER A 267 -3.84 -20.19 14.35
CA SER A 267 -4.89 -21.13 14.77
C SER A 267 -4.47 -22.61 14.77
N THR A 268 -3.35 -22.97 14.12
CA THR A 268 -2.98 -24.37 13.90
C THR A 268 -1.97 -24.90 14.93
N ILE A 269 -0.93 -24.15 15.29
CA ILE A 269 0.07 -24.59 16.31
C ILE A 269 0.71 -23.35 17.01
N PRO A 270 0.14 -22.82 18.11
CA PRO A 270 0.62 -21.58 18.73
C PRO A 270 2.08 -21.61 19.22
N ASP A 271 2.58 -22.77 19.67
CA ASP A 271 3.85 -22.86 20.42
C ASP A 271 5.02 -23.51 19.67
N GLN A 272 4.85 -23.90 18.40
CA GLN A 272 5.91 -24.55 17.61
C GLN A 272 6.14 -23.95 16.23
N THR A 273 5.49 -22.82 15.90
CA THR A 273 5.66 -22.21 14.57
C THR A 273 7.04 -21.54 14.47
N PRO A 274 7.86 -21.93 13.49
CA PRO A 274 9.21 -21.39 13.35
C PRO A 274 9.24 -19.97 12.74
N VAL A 275 8.08 -19.33 12.51
CA VAL A 275 7.98 -18.03 11.83
C VAL A 275 6.69 -17.31 12.23
N ASP A 276 6.77 -15.98 12.35
CA ASP A 276 5.63 -15.08 12.47
C ASP A 276 5.35 -14.35 11.14
N LEU A 277 4.10 -14.37 10.69
CA LEU A 277 3.66 -13.66 9.48
C LEU A 277 2.92 -12.36 9.78
N SER A 278 2.62 -12.06 11.04
CA SER A 278 1.99 -10.82 11.49
C SER A 278 2.67 -9.57 10.91
N PRO A 279 4.01 -9.41 10.98
CA PRO A 279 4.65 -8.23 10.42
C PRO A 279 4.49 -8.11 8.90
N LEU A 280 4.35 -9.23 8.18
CA LEU A 280 4.10 -9.20 6.74
C LEU A 280 2.69 -8.74 6.42
N SER A 281 1.70 -9.14 7.23
CA SER A 281 0.31 -8.69 7.09
C SER A 281 0.23 -7.16 7.19
N GLU A 282 0.92 -6.57 8.18
CA GLU A 282 0.89 -5.12 8.39
C GLU A 282 1.65 -4.36 7.30
N LEU A 283 2.79 -4.89 6.84
CA LEU A 283 3.48 -4.32 5.67
C LEU A 283 2.63 -4.43 4.41
N ALA A 284 1.91 -5.54 4.21
CA ALA A 284 1.02 -5.74 3.07
C ALA A 284 -0.13 -4.72 3.03
N ALA A 285 -0.65 -4.33 4.21
CA ALA A 285 -1.70 -3.31 4.35
C ALA A 285 -1.25 -1.95 3.78
N GLY A 286 0.01 -1.56 4.00
CA GLY A 286 0.60 -0.34 3.43
C GLY A 286 1.07 -0.49 1.97
N LEU A 287 1.58 -1.67 1.60
CA LEU A 287 2.07 -1.97 0.26
C LEU A 287 0.97 -1.95 -0.80
N ALA A 288 -0.17 -2.59 -0.53
CA ALA A 288 -1.28 -2.70 -1.48
C ALA A 288 -1.73 -1.34 -2.06
N PRO A 289 -2.05 -0.31 -1.25
CA PRO A 289 -2.46 0.99 -1.79
C PRO A 289 -1.31 1.76 -2.45
N THR A 290 -0.05 1.56 -2.04
CA THR A 290 1.11 2.23 -2.67
C THR A 290 1.46 1.63 -4.04
N LEU A 291 1.38 0.31 -4.21
CA LEU A 291 1.52 -0.37 -5.51
C LEU A 291 0.46 0.09 -6.51
N ILE A 292 -0.79 0.20 -6.04
CA ILE A 292 -1.89 0.71 -6.84
C ILE A 292 -1.61 2.15 -7.30
N LEU A 293 -1.09 3.00 -6.41
CA LEU A 293 -0.77 4.39 -6.73
C LEU A 293 0.38 4.50 -7.72
N GLU A 294 1.44 3.71 -7.54
CA GLU A 294 2.57 3.65 -8.45
C GLU A 294 2.12 3.32 -9.88
N GLU A 295 1.27 2.31 -10.03
CA GLU A 295 0.75 1.87 -11.32
C GLU A 295 -0.06 2.98 -12.00
N MET A 296 -0.95 3.64 -11.26
CA MET A 296 -1.67 4.80 -11.79
C MET A 296 -0.73 5.91 -12.27
N LEU A 297 0.29 6.21 -11.47
CA LEU A 297 1.25 7.26 -11.81
C LEU A 297 2.02 6.93 -13.07
N THR A 298 2.37 5.66 -13.25
CA THR A 298 3.07 5.12 -14.42
C THR A 298 2.19 5.16 -15.67
N ASP A 299 0.93 4.72 -15.59
CA ASP A 299 -0.03 4.74 -16.70
C ASP A 299 -0.26 6.16 -17.25
N MET A 300 -0.45 7.14 -16.35
CA MET A 300 -0.60 8.53 -16.75
C MET A 300 0.62 9.10 -17.50
N ARG A 301 1.83 8.58 -17.25
CA ARG A 301 3.01 8.97 -18.04
C ARG A 301 3.01 8.35 -19.43
N PHE A 302 2.56 7.10 -19.54
CA PHE A 302 2.47 6.43 -20.84
C PHE A 302 1.40 7.05 -21.74
N THR A 303 0.33 7.61 -21.17
CA THR A 303 -0.73 8.30 -21.92
C THR A 303 -0.40 9.74 -22.28
N SER A 304 0.47 10.44 -21.54
CA SER A 304 0.93 11.79 -21.90
C SER A 304 1.91 11.82 -23.09
N HIS A 305 2.74 10.79 -23.26
CA HIS A 305 3.72 10.72 -24.35
C HIS A 305 3.18 10.52 -25.79
N PRO A 306 2.09 9.77 -26.07
CA PRO A 306 1.56 9.63 -27.43
C PRO A 306 0.86 10.90 -27.95
N ALA A 307 0.47 11.84 -27.09
CA ALA A 307 -0.20 13.07 -27.50
C ALA A 307 0.76 14.10 -28.11
N GLU A 308 2.02 14.16 -27.64
CA GLU A 308 3.03 15.11 -28.16
C GLU A 308 3.56 14.70 -29.54
N THR A 309 3.70 13.41 -29.82
CA THR A 309 4.25 12.94 -31.11
C THR A 309 3.27 13.15 -32.28
N VAL A 310 1.96 13.08 -32.04
CA VAL A 310 0.94 13.26 -33.09
C VAL A 310 0.67 14.74 -33.38
N THR A 311 0.84 15.63 -32.40
CA THR A 311 0.71 17.09 -32.63
C THR A 311 1.97 17.69 -33.27
N ALA A 312 3.16 17.16 -32.95
CA ALA A 312 4.40 17.57 -33.63
C ALA A 312 4.41 17.16 -35.12
N SER A 313 3.96 15.96 -35.47
CA SER A 313 3.96 15.52 -36.88
C SER A 313 2.86 16.18 -37.74
N ARG A 314 1.75 16.62 -37.13
CA ARG A 314 0.65 17.28 -37.86
C ARG A 314 0.89 18.77 -38.10
N SER A 315 1.67 19.45 -37.25
CA SER A 315 2.02 20.87 -37.49
C SER A 315 3.15 21.06 -38.51
N GLN A 316 4.03 20.06 -38.67
CA GLN A 316 5.14 20.14 -39.63
C GLN A 316 4.78 19.66 -41.06
N GLY A 317 3.68 18.92 -41.21
CA GLY A 317 3.21 18.42 -42.51
C GLY A 317 2.27 19.34 -43.30
N GLN A 318 1.76 20.44 -42.70
CA GLN A 318 0.80 21.33 -43.37
C GLN A 318 1.33 22.73 -43.72
N THR A 319 2.52 23.12 -43.28
CA THR A 319 3.12 24.43 -43.61
C THR A 319 4.09 24.40 -44.78
N HIS A 320 4.58 23.23 -45.22
CA HIS A 320 5.53 23.14 -46.34
C HIS A 320 4.92 22.84 -47.72
N SER A 321 3.60 22.59 -47.83
CA SER A 321 2.96 22.29 -49.12
C SER A 321 2.17 23.44 -49.74
N PHE A 322 1.95 24.55 -49.03
CA PHE A 322 1.20 25.71 -49.56
C PHE A 322 2.07 26.88 -50.02
N LEU A 323 3.37 26.90 -49.70
CA LEU A 323 4.25 28.01 -50.09
C LEU A 323 5.00 27.81 -51.42
N ASN A 324 4.95 26.60 -52.01
CA ASN A 324 5.65 26.28 -53.27
C ASN A 324 4.75 26.22 -54.51
N LEU A 325 3.45 26.55 -54.40
CA LEU A 325 2.53 26.59 -55.55
C LEU A 325 2.21 28.01 -56.05
N GLU A 326 2.65 29.07 -55.35
CA GLU A 326 2.42 30.48 -55.74
C GLU A 326 3.65 31.18 -56.34
N LEU A 327 4.79 30.51 -56.46
CA LEU A 327 6.01 31.06 -57.10
C LEU A 327 6.31 30.50 -58.50
N GLY A 328 5.39 29.69 -59.07
CA GLY A 328 5.60 29.03 -60.38
C GLY A 328 4.73 29.52 -61.54
N THR A 329 3.86 30.51 -61.33
CA THR A 329 2.84 30.92 -62.33
C THR A 329 2.85 32.41 -62.65
N ARG A 330 4.01 33.09 -62.55
CA ARG A 330 4.14 34.51 -62.91
C ARG A 330 5.22 34.87 -63.94
N GLU A 331 5.65 33.91 -64.75
CA GLU A 331 6.40 34.18 -65.97
C GLU A 331 5.84 33.32 -67.10
N VAL A 332 4.79 33.80 -67.76
CA VAL A 332 4.47 33.68 -69.20
C VAL A 332 3.06 34.26 -69.34
N GLU A 333 2.94 35.55 -69.65
CA GLU A 333 2.01 36.07 -70.67
C GLU A 333 1.96 37.61 -70.69
N GLN A 334 2.02 38.12 -71.93
CA GLN A 334 1.66 39.46 -72.43
C GLN A 334 2.73 40.58 -72.28
N GLY A 335 3.12 41.29 -73.34
CA GLY A 335 2.50 41.39 -74.66
C GLY A 335 3.38 42.07 -75.71
N SER A 336 3.13 41.67 -76.95
CA SER A 336 3.60 42.32 -78.17
C SER A 336 2.43 43.03 -78.85
N SER A 337 2.68 44.30 -79.19
CA SER A 337 2.09 45.09 -80.28
C SER A 337 0.72 45.76 -80.08
N GLY A 338 0.75 47.09 -80.15
CA GLY A 338 -0.41 47.97 -80.37
C GLY A 338 0.03 49.44 -80.44
N SER A 339 0.31 49.92 -81.65
CA SER A 339 0.90 51.22 -81.97
C SER A 339 -0.14 52.35 -82.11
N ARG A 340 0.34 53.59 -81.88
CA ARG A 340 -0.16 54.92 -82.33
C ARG A 340 -1.50 55.43 -81.78
N GLU A 341 -1.47 56.63 -81.18
CA GLU A 341 -1.72 57.89 -81.91
C GLU A 341 -1.30 59.13 -81.08
N LYS A 342 -0.74 60.14 -81.76
CA LYS A 342 -0.38 61.48 -81.23
C LYS A 342 -1.33 62.51 -81.85
N ASN A 343 -1.73 63.49 -81.06
CA ASN A 343 -2.54 64.66 -81.42
C ASN A 343 -1.88 65.63 -82.42
N THR A 344 -2.74 66.49 -83.01
CA THR A 344 -2.52 67.82 -83.66
C THR A 344 -1.78 67.80 -85.01
N VAL A 345 -2.24 68.43 -86.11
CA VAL A 345 -3.06 69.64 -86.39
C VAL A 345 -3.92 69.39 -87.63
#